data_AF-A0AAE0HS76-F1
#
_entry.id   AF-A0AAE0HS76-F1
#
_cell.length_a   1.000
_cell.length_b   1.000
_cell.length_c   1.000
_cell.angle_alpha   90.00
_cell.angle_beta   90.00
_cell.angle_gamma   90.00
#
_symmetry.space_group_name_H-M   'P 1'
#
loop_
_entity.id
_entity.type
_entity.pdbx_description
1 polymer ?
#
loop_
_entity_poly.entity_id
_entity_poly.type
_entity_poly.pdbx_seq_one_letter_code
_entity_poly.pdbx_strand_id
1 'polypeptide(L)'
;MVYLGEHHWHGEEIADLIDRDLSADPDALLILGTNLKVKGPGELVKMFASTVKAKDGRVIYVNLSKSYQKWRETFDYWVEWRCDRWVRDLKMRTPLFHGGRGMATPTTDTTA
;
A
#
# COMPACT_ATOMS: atom_id res chain seq x y z
N MET A 1 13.21 -11.91 -13.17
CA MET A 1 13.18 -10.76 -12.25
C MET A 1 14.40 -9.92 -12.59
N VAL A 2 14.21 -8.83 -13.33
CA VAL A 2 15.31 -7.99 -13.85
C VAL A 2 15.64 -6.94 -12.80
N TYR A 3 16.93 -6.71 -12.57
CA TYR A 3 17.43 -5.75 -11.60
C TYR A 3 17.49 -4.35 -12.22
N LEU A 4 17.16 -3.31 -11.44
CA LEU A 4 17.40 -1.92 -11.82
C LEU A 4 18.89 -1.76 -12.16
N GLY A 5 19.19 -1.57 -13.45
CA GLY A 5 20.54 -1.45 -13.99
C GLY A 5 20.73 -2.15 -15.34
N GLU A 6 19.88 -3.12 -15.70
CA GLU A 6 19.86 -3.71 -17.04
C GLU A 6 18.66 -3.18 -17.84
N HIS A 7 18.89 -2.89 -19.13
CA HIS A 7 17.86 -2.41 -20.05
C HIS A 7 16.79 -3.50 -20.21
N HIS A 8 15.70 -3.39 -19.45
CA HIS A 8 14.53 -4.23 -19.67
C HIS A 8 13.89 -3.78 -20.99
N TRP A 9 13.41 -4.73 -21.80
CA TRP A 9 12.64 -4.41 -23.01
C TRP A 9 11.45 -3.46 -22.76
N HIS A 10 10.90 -3.45 -21.53
CA HIS A 10 9.79 -2.57 -21.10
C HIS A 10 10.22 -1.60 -19.97
N GLY A 11 11.51 -1.27 -19.87
CA GLY A 11 12.03 -0.43 -18.78
C GLY A 11 11.46 1.00 -18.79
N GLU A 12 11.28 1.57 -19.98
CA GLU A 12 10.65 2.88 -20.17
C GLU A 12 9.18 2.87 -19.72
N GLU A 13 8.41 1.85 -20.11
CA GLU A 13 7.01 1.74 -19.68
C GLU A 13 6.86 1.65 -18.16
N ILE A 14 7.77 0.95 -17.47
CA ILE A 14 7.76 0.88 -16.01
C ILE A 14 8.11 2.24 -15.41
N ALA A 15 9.09 2.95 -15.97
CA ALA A 15 9.45 4.29 -15.53
C ALA A 15 8.29 5.27 -15.71
N ASP A 16 7.61 5.25 -16.86
CA ASP A 16 6.44 6.09 -17.15
C ASP A 16 5.30 5.83 -16.16
N LEU A 17 5.05 4.57 -15.81
CA LEU A 17 4.05 4.21 -14.80
C LEU A 17 4.43 4.76 -13.42
N ILE A 18 5.70 4.63 -13.04
CA ILE A 18 6.21 5.16 -11.78
C ILE A 18 6.08 6.69 -11.74
N ASP A 19 6.49 7.38 -12.79
CA ASP A 19 6.43 8.84 -12.89
C ASP A 19 4.99 9.33 -12.84
N ARG A 20 4.07 8.64 -13.52
CA ARG A 20 2.63 8.93 -13.44
C ARG A 20 2.10 8.75 -12.02
N ASP A 21 2.45 7.65 -11.35
CA ASP A 21 1.98 7.36 -10.00
C ASP A 21 2.57 8.34 -8.97
N LEU A 22 3.80 8.80 -9.16
CA LEU A 22 4.41 9.88 -8.35
C LEU A 22 3.77 11.24 -8.64
N SER A 23 3.44 11.52 -9.89
CA SER A 23 2.78 12.76 -10.32
C SER A 23 1.34 12.87 -9.81
N ALA A 24 0.71 11.75 -9.48
CA ALA A 24 -0.57 11.73 -8.77
C ALA A 24 -0.48 12.25 -7.32
N ASP A 25 0.74 12.53 -6.86
CA ASP A 25 1.06 13.22 -5.62
C ASP A 25 0.50 12.49 -4.36
N PRO A 26 0.86 11.20 -4.19
CA PRO A 26 0.28 10.34 -3.17
C PRO A 26 0.57 10.84 -1.75
N ASP A 27 -0.43 10.68 -0.87
CA ASP A 27 -0.36 11.02 0.56
C ASP A 27 -0.25 9.78 1.47
N ALA A 28 -0.26 8.58 0.88
CA ALA A 28 -0.04 7.34 1.59
C ALA A 28 0.69 6.32 0.71
N LEU A 29 1.55 5.51 1.35
CA LEU A 29 2.20 4.36 0.72
C LEU A 29 1.93 3.10 1.55
N LEU A 30 1.28 2.11 0.94
CA LEU A 30 1.10 0.78 1.54
C LEU A 30 2.07 -0.23 0.94
N ILE A 31 2.90 -0.83 1.81
CA ILE A 31 3.85 -1.87 1.43
C ILE A 31 3.35 -3.19 1.99
N LEU A 32 2.85 -4.06 1.11
CA LEU A 32 2.13 -5.29 1.50
C LEU A 32 2.95 -6.53 1.13
N GLY A 33 3.03 -7.51 2.04
CA GLY A 33 3.40 -8.89 1.68
C GLY A 33 4.84 -9.11 1.19
N THR A 34 5.76 -8.20 1.48
CA THR A 34 7.19 -8.30 1.13
C THR A 34 8.05 -8.03 2.36
N ASN A 35 9.27 -8.58 2.42
CA ASN A 35 10.25 -8.26 3.49
C ASN A 35 11.34 -7.28 3.03
N LEU A 36 11.28 -6.83 1.76
CA LEU A 36 12.23 -5.93 1.11
C LEU A 36 13.70 -6.41 1.15
N LYS A 37 13.92 -7.73 1.06
CA LYS A 37 15.26 -8.33 1.02
C LYS A 37 15.99 -8.07 -0.32
N VAL A 38 15.26 -8.00 -1.42
CA VAL A 38 15.82 -7.79 -2.77
C VAL A 38 16.07 -6.30 -3.02
N LYS A 39 17.17 -5.95 -3.71
CA LYS A 39 17.55 -4.54 -4.00
C LYS A 39 16.52 -3.79 -4.85
N GLY A 40 15.98 -4.42 -5.89
CA GLY A 40 15.11 -3.77 -6.89
C GLY A 40 13.90 -3.03 -6.29
N PRO A 41 13.01 -3.72 -5.54
CA PRO A 41 11.86 -3.06 -4.91
C PRO A 41 12.22 -1.99 -3.88
N GLY A 42 13.47 -2.00 -3.38
CA GLY A 42 13.93 -1.06 -2.39
C GLY A 42 13.99 0.37 -2.91
N GLU A 43 14.60 0.58 -4.08
CA GLU A 43 14.74 1.94 -4.62
C GLU A 43 13.36 2.57 -4.93
N LEU A 44 12.41 1.76 -5.41
CA LEU A 44 11.02 2.18 -5.59
C LEU A 44 10.38 2.61 -4.27
N VAL A 45 10.52 1.81 -3.21
CA VAL A 45 10.00 2.13 -1.89
C VAL A 45 10.60 3.43 -1.35
N LYS A 46 11.90 3.66 -1.52
CA LYS A 46 12.54 4.91 -1.07
C LYS A 46 11.93 6.12 -1.78
N MET A 47 11.80 6.04 -3.10
CA MET A 47 11.30 7.12 -3.93
C MET A 47 9.87 7.51 -3.55
N PHE A 48 8.95 6.54 -3.45
CA PHE A 48 7.59 6.80 -3.00
C PHE A 48 7.53 7.27 -1.54
N ALA A 49 8.32 6.66 -0.65
CA ALA A 49 8.34 7.06 0.75
C ALA A 49 8.81 8.50 0.93
N SER A 50 9.82 8.97 0.17
CA SER A 50 10.24 10.37 0.21
C SER A 50 9.14 11.31 -0.26
N THR A 51 8.45 10.98 -1.36
CA THR A 51 7.37 11.81 -1.91
C THR A 51 6.20 11.91 -0.93
N VAL A 52 5.74 10.77 -0.40
CA VAL A 52 4.64 10.72 0.58
C VAL A 52 4.99 11.49 1.86
N LYS A 53 6.21 11.29 2.40
CA LYS A 53 6.63 11.97 3.64
C LYS A 53 6.85 13.47 3.47
N ALA A 54 7.24 13.94 2.27
CA ALA A 54 7.36 15.37 2.00
C ALA A 54 6.02 16.12 2.16
N LYS A 55 4.90 15.39 2.13
CA LYS A 55 3.54 15.90 2.34
C LYS A 55 2.94 15.60 3.72
N ASP A 56 3.77 15.16 4.68
CA ASP A 56 3.29 14.60 5.96
C ASP A 56 2.34 13.41 5.79
N GLY A 57 2.44 12.73 4.63
CA GLY A 57 1.73 11.49 4.35
C GLY A 57 2.30 10.31 5.13
N ARG A 58 1.62 9.16 5.05
CA ARG A 58 1.96 7.97 5.87
C ARG A 58 2.47 6.80 5.05
N VAL A 59 3.62 6.27 5.47
CA VAL A 59 4.20 5.03 4.94
C VAL A 59 3.87 3.88 5.89
N ILE A 60 3.05 2.95 5.43
CA ILE A 60 2.51 1.85 6.21
C ILE A 60 3.02 0.52 5.65
N TYR A 61 3.71 -0.24 6.49
CA TYR A 61 4.17 -1.58 6.17
C TYR A 61 3.22 -2.61 6.76
N VAL A 62 2.66 -3.50 5.94
CA VAL A 62 1.75 -4.56 6.36
C VAL A 62 2.34 -5.91 5.99
N ASN A 63 2.83 -6.61 7.00
CA ASN A 63 3.33 -7.96 6.83
C ASN A 63 3.40 -8.65 8.19
N LEU A 64 3.19 -9.97 8.22
CA LEU A 64 3.36 -10.76 9.44
C LEU A 64 4.83 -10.79 9.86
N SER A 65 5.75 -10.88 8.89
CA SER A 65 7.19 -10.87 9.17
C SER A 65 7.75 -9.46 9.20
N LYS A 66 8.69 -9.22 10.11
CA LYS A 66 9.51 -8.00 10.17
C LYS A 66 10.21 -7.74 8.83
N SER A 67 10.32 -6.47 8.46
CA SER A 67 11.16 -6.06 7.34
C SER A 67 12.65 -6.29 7.63
N TYR A 68 13.47 -6.25 6.58
CA TYR A 68 14.91 -6.17 6.74
C TYR A 68 15.31 -4.87 7.47
N GLN A 69 16.27 -4.96 8.40
CA GLN A 69 16.54 -3.92 9.41
C GLN A 69 16.69 -2.50 8.85
N LYS A 70 17.33 -2.35 7.68
CA LYS A 70 17.56 -1.07 7.01
C LYS A 70 16.28 -0.28 6.65
N TRP A 71 15.12 -0.93 6.61
CA TRP A 71 13.84 -0.31 6.22
C TRP A 71 12.99 0.15 7.39
N ARG A 72 13.38 -0.16 8.63
CA ARG A 72 12.54 0.11 9.81
C ARG A 72 12.25 1.60 9.98
N GLU A 73 13.20 2.46 9.66
CA GLU A 73 13.07 3.92 9.76
C GLU A 73 12.28 4.52 8.60
N THR A 74 12.08 3.76 7.51
CA THR A 74 11.29 4.20 6.37
C THR A 74 9.80 4.22 6.68
N PHE A 75 9.32 3.33 7.54
CA PHE A 75 7.89 3.18 7.82
C PHE A 75 7.47 3.99 9.04
N ASP A 76 6.29 4.59 8.96
CA ASP A 76 5.69 5.26 10.11
C ASP A 76 4.88 4.25 10.96
N TYR A 77 4.31 3.23 10.30
CA TYR A 77 3.57 2.15 10.97
C TYR A 77 3.97 0.78 10.44
N TRP A 78 3.96 -0.20 11.33
CA TRP A 78 4.01 -1.62 10.98
C TRP A 78 2.75 -2.33 11.50
N VAL A 79 1.95 -2.84 10.57
CA VAL A 79 0.85 -3.74 10.85
C VAL A 79 1.39 -5.17 10.79
N GLU A 80 1.65 -5.75 11.97
CA GLU A 80 2.11 -7.14 12.12
C GLU A 80 0.95 -8.11 11.87
N TRP A 81 0.60 -8.29 10.59
CA TRP A 81 -0.51 -9.15 10.22
C TRP A 81 -0.35 -9.78 8.84
N ARG A 82 -0.99 -10.93 8.64
CA ARG A 82 -1.12 -11.52 7.30
C ARG A 82 -2.01 -10.62 6.45
N CYS A 83 -1.54 -10.20 5.28
CA CYS A 83 -2.26 -9.25 4.43
C CYS A 83 -3.68 -9.74 4.06
N ASP A 84 -3.84 -11.03 3.79
CA ASP A 84 -5.14 -11.62 3.45
C ASP A 84 -6.14 -11.62 4.62
N ARG A 85 -5.64 -11.77 5.86
CA ARG A 85 -6.47 -11.67 7.07
C ARG A 85 -6.80 -10.22 7.38
N TRP A 86 -5.83 -9.32 7.24
CA TRP A 86 -6.03 -7.89 7.43
C TRP A 86 -7.09 -7.33 6.49
N VAL A 87 -7.04 -7.66 5.19
CA VAL A 87 -8.06 -7.21 4.22
C VAL A 87 -9.45 -7.77 4.56
N ARG A 88 -9.56 -9.04 4.98
CA ARG A 88 -10.85 -9.62 5.41
C ARG A 88 -11.40 -8.91 6.64
N ASP A 89 -10.54 -8.63 7.61
CA ASP A 89 -10.91 -7.91 8.82
C ASP A 89 -11.36 -6.48 8.53
N LEU A 90 -10.62 -5.75 7.68
CA LEU A 90 -11.02 -4.42 7.22
C LEU A 90 -12.41 -4.42 6.58
N LYS A 91 -12.73 -5.42 5.74
CA LYS A 91 -14.06 -5.56 5.13
C LYS A 91 -15.18 -5.78 6.15
N MET A 92 -14.89 -6.46 7.26
CA MET A 92 -15.87 -6.66 8.34
C MET A 92 -16.01 -5.43 9.24
N ARG A 93 -14.93 -4.66 9.41
CA ARG A 93 -14.90 -3.46 10.27
C ARG A 93 -15.28 -2.16 9.56
N THR A 94 -15.35 -2.17 8.23
CA THR A 94 -15.76 -1.01 7.43
C THR A 94 -17.30 -0.92 7.41
N PRO A 95 -17.93 0.04 8.10
CA PRO A 95 -19.26 0.47 7.68
C PRO A 95 -19.08 1.17 6.33
N LEU A 96 -19.38 0.48 5.22
CA LEU A 96 -19.51 1.00 3.85
C LEU A 96 -18.94 2.43 3.64
N PHE A 97 -17.62 2.61 3.73
CA PHE A 97 -16.99 3.95 3.56
C PHE A 97 -17.11 4.48 2.11
N HIS A 98 -17.72 3.70 1.21
CA HIS A 98 -18.22 4.13 -0.09
C HIS A 98 -19.75 4.10 -0.09
N GLY A 99 -20.36 4.88 0.80
CA GLY A 99 -21.78 5.26 0.74
C GLY A 99 -22.07 6.20 -0.43
N GLY A 100 -21.68 5.81 -1.65
CA GLY A 100 -22.24 6.37 -2.87
C GLY A 100 -23.66 5.82 -3.01
N ARG A 101 -24.64 6.60 -2.54
CA ARG A 101 -26.07 6.56 -2.92
C ARG A 101 -26.61 5.17 -3.32
N GLY A 102 -27.11 4.42 -2.35
CA GLY A 102 -28.04 3.31 -2.61
C GLY A 102 -27.62 1.95 -2.05
N MET A 103 -27.63 1.78 -0.73
CA MET A 103 -28.03 0.51 -0.16
C MET A 103 -29.10 0.79 0.88
N ALA A 104 -30.28 0.23 0.62
CA ALA A 104 -31.46 0.36 1.46
C ALA A 104 -31.14 -0.11 2.89
N THR A 105 -31.63 0.66 3.85
CA THR A 105 -31.69 0.24 5.25
C THR A 105 -32.47 -1.07 5.34
N PRO A 106 -32.01 -2.06 6.14
CA PRO A 106 -32.83 -3.23 6.41
C PRO A 106 -34.07 -2.74 7.16
N THR A 107 -35.24 -2.92 6.55
CA THR A 107 -36.51 -2.67 7.20
C THR A 107 -36.62 -3.67 8.34
N THR A 108 -36.60 -3.17 9.58
CA THR A 108 -36.99 -3.97 10.74
C THR A 108 -38.48 -4.23 10.60
N ASP A 109 -38.85 -5.37 10.02
CA ASP A 109 -40.22 -5.88 10.13
C ASP A 109 -40.46 -6.30 11.58
N THR A 110 -40.97 -5.34 12.35
CA THR A 110 -41.82 -5.65 13.50
C THR A 110 -43.10 -6.25 12.95
N THR A 111 -43.24 -7.57 13.06
CA THR A 111 -44.55 -8.23 12.98
C THR A 111 -44.81 -8.92 14.31
N ALA A 112 -45.81 -8.36 15.01
CA ALA A 112 -46.77 -8.94 15.96
C ALA A 112 -46.32 -10.01 16.96
#